data_AF-A0A845JVX6-F1
#
_entry.id   AF-A0A845JVX6-F1
#
_cell.length_a   1.000
_cell.length_b   1.000
_cell.length_c   1.000
_cell.angle_alpha   90.00
_cell.angle_beta   90.00
_cell.angle_gamma   90.00
#
_symmetry.space_group_name_H-M   'P 1'
#
loop_
_entity.id
_entity.type
_entity.pdbx_description
1 polymer ?
#
loop_
_entity_poly.entity_id
_entity_poly.type
_entity_poly.pdbx_seq_one_letter_code
_entity_poly.pdbx_strand_id
1 'polypeptide(L)'
;MKSLASITDKDIETIKMALNDSISDMNTELKQELSPEKKNSLVDFKAKYSRVFDKLKQSGSIYALTETDLDIVAGGLNDAMELIEENLTDDLSDEESEEILAYKNDCQKLVDLLSI
;
A
#
# COMPACT_ATOMS: atom_id res chain seq x y z
N MET A 1 4.08 16.04 -14.74
CA MET A 1 2.81 16.49 -14.12
C MET A 1 1.98 15.23 -13.98
N LYS A 2 1.92 14.67 -12.77
CA LYS A 2 1.20 13.41 -12.48
C LYS A 2 -0.22 13.50 -13.04
N SER A 3 -0.51 12.80 -14.14
CA SER A 3 -1.86 12.81 -14.72
C SER A 3 -2.72 11.80 -13.99
N LEU A 4 -3.26 12.20 -12.84
CA LEU A 4 -4.16 11.38 -12.02
C LEU A 4 -5.55 11.16 -12.67
N ALA A 5 -5.78 11.71 -13.86
CA ALA A 5 -7.05 11.68 -14.59
C ALA A 5 -7.55 10.26 -14.94
N SER A 6 -6.67 9.26 -14.89
CA SER A 6 -6.99 7.85 -15.18
C SER A 6 -7.22 6.99 -13.93
N ILE A 7 -7.13 7.55 -12.71
CA ILE A 7 -7.38 6.82 -11.47
C ILE A 7 -8.88 6.55 -11.34
N THR A 8 -9.24 5.28 -11.22
CA THR A 8 -10.62 4.79 -11.07
C THR A 8 -10.97 4.48 -9.61
N ASP A 9 -12.25 4.24 -9.31
CA ASP A 9 -12.66 3.79 -7.98
C ASP A 9 -12.00 2.46 -7.58
N LYS A 10 -11.82 1.54 -8.55
CA LYS A 10 -11.08 0.29 -8.33
C LYS A 10 -9.65 0.59 -7.90
N ASP A 11 -8.98 1.53 -8.58
CA ASP A 11 -7.62 1.91 -8.23
C ASP A 11 -7.53 2.51 -6.80
N ILE A 12 -8.56 3.27 -6.37
CA ILE A 12 -8.65 3.77 -4.99
C ILE A 12 -8.82 2.62 -3.98
N GLU A 13 -9.61 1.61 -4.29
CA GLU A 13 -9.71 0.40 -3.46
C GLU A 13 -8.36 -0.33 -3.39
N THR A 14 -7.66 -0.52 -4.51
CA THR A 14 -6.31 -1.11 -4.54
C THR A 14 -5.34 -0.36 -3.63
N ILE A 15 -5.33 0.98 -3.68
CA ILE A 15 -4.47 1.78 -2.81
C ILE A 15 -4.83 1.58 -1.33
N LYS A 16 -6.13 1.56 -1.00
CA LYS A 16 -6.58 1.35 0.38
C LYS A 16 -6.20 -0.05 0.88
N MET A 17 -6.32 -1.07 0.03
CA MET A 17 -5.87 -2.43 0.37
C MET A 17 -4.37 -2.43 0.67
N ALA A 18 -3.54 -1.90 -0.23
CA ALA A 18 -2.09 -1.86 -0.06
C ALA A 18 -1.66 -1.14 1.22
N LEU A 19 -2.22 0.05 1.50
CA LEU A 19 -1.94 0.78 2.74
C LEU A 19 -2.38 -0.02 3.98
N ASN A 20 -3.53 -0.70 3.92
CA ASN A 20 -4.04 -1.49 5.03
C ASN A 20 -3.18 -2.75 5.28
N ASP A 21 -2.67 -3.38 4.22
CA ASP A 21 -1.77 -4.54 4.32
C ASP A 21 -0.48 -4.15 5.05
N SER A 22 0.17 -3.05 4.64
CA SER A 22 1.36 -2.53 5.35
C SER A 22 1.06 -2.15 6.80
N ILE A 23 -0.10 -1.54 7.08
CA ILE A 23 -0.51 -1.22 8.46
C ILE A 23 -0.69 -2.51 9.29
N SER A 24 -1.27 -3.55 8.71
CA SER A 24 -1.46 -4.86 9.35
C SER A 24 -0.14 -5.54 9.66
N ASP A 25 0.80 -5.51 8.70
CA ASP A 25 2.15 -6.03 8.87
C ASP A 25 2.91 -5.29 9.98
N MET A 26 2.96 -3.96 9.94
CA MET A 26 3.57 -3.14 10.99
C MET A 26 2.93 -3.40 12.37
N ASN A 27 1.61 -3.62 12.44
CA ASN A 27 0.95 -3.98 13.70
C ASN A 27 1.38 -5.36 14.22
N THR A 28 1.70 -6.29 13.33
CA THR A 28 2.21 -7.61 13.68
C THR A 28 3.65 -7.51 14.17
N GLU A 29 4.49 -6.76 13.47
CA GLU A 29 5.88 -6.52 13.87
C GLU A 29 5.98 -5.79 15.22
N LEU A 30 5.13 -4.79 15.46
CA LEU A 30 5.09 -4.03 16.72
C LEU A 30 4.74 -4.88 17.96
N LYS A 31 4.21 -6.10 17.80
CA LYS A 31 3.96 -7.04 18.90
C LYS A 31 5.22 -7.80 19.32
N GLN A 32 6.26 -7.79 18.50
CA GLN A 32 7.53 -8.46 18.79
C GLN A 32 8.40 -7.61 19.73
N GLU A 33 9.45 -8.22 20.28
CA GLU A 33 10.47 -7.49 21.04
C GLU A 33 11.40 -6.74 20.06
N LEU A 34 11.32 -5.41 20.08
CA LEU A 34 12.06 -4.51 19.18
C LEU A 34 12.90 -3.54 19.99
N SER A 35 14.00 -3.06 19.39
CA SER A 35 14.71 -1.92 19.98
C SER A 35 13.81 -0.67 20.00
N PRO A 36 14.02 0.26 20.95
CA PRO A 36 13.25 1.50 21.01
C PRO A 36 13.27 2.29 19.69
N GLU A 37 14.41 2.33 18.99
CA GLU A 37 14.58 3.05 17.73
C GLU A 37 13.73 2.44 16.62
N LYS A 38 13.75 1.11 16.49
CA LYS A 38 12.96 0.39 15.48
C LYS A 38 11.46 0.54 15.77
N LYS A 39 11.06 0.40 17.04
CA LYS A 39 9.67 0.57 17.46
C LYS A 39 9.14 1.98 17.16
N ASN A 40 9.91 3.02 17.49
CA ASN A 40 9.51 4.40 17.23
C ASN A 40 9.36 4.65 15.72
N SER A 41 10.31 4.17 14.92
CA SER A 41 10.26 4.28 13.46
C SER A 41 9.00 3.63 12.88
N LEU A 42 8.67 2.40 13.30
CA LEU A 42 7.46 1.70 12.86
C LEU A 42 6.18 2.41 13.26
N VAL A 43 6.12 2.96 14.49
CA VAL A 43 4.96 3.76 14.94
C VAL A 43 4.79 5.00 14.05
N ASP A 44 5.88 5.68 13.71
CA ASP A 44 5.86 6.87 12.85
C ASP A 44 5.42 6.54 11.42
N PHE A 45 5.96 5.46 10.82
CA PHE A 45 5.55 5.00 9.49
C PHE A 45 4.08 4.59 9.46
N LYS A 46 3.64 3.76 10.41
CA LYS A 46 2.24 3.34 10.56
C LYS A 46 1.31 4.54 10.67
N ALA A 47 1.68 5.56 11.44
CA ALA A 47 0.87 6.77 11.60
C ALA A 47 0.69 7.53 10.28
N LYS A 48 1.74 7.60 9.45
CA LYS A 48 1.66 8.22 8.11
C LYS A 48 0.72 7.45 7.20
N TYR A 49 0.83 6.12 7.15
CA TYR A 49 0.02 5.26 6.30
C TYR A 49 -1.46 5.31 6.73
N SER A 50 -1.71 5.22 8.04
CA SER A 50 -3.07 5.31 8.60
C SER A 50 -3.73 6.64 8.25
N ARG A 51 -2.99 7.76 8.34
CA ARG A 51 -3.50 9.08 7.95
C ARG A 51 -3.93 9.14 6.49
N VAL A 52 -3.13 8.59 5.57
CA VAL A 52 -3.45 8.59 4.14
C VAL A 52 -4.63 7.68 3.84
N PHE A 53 -4.66 6.49 4.45
CA PHE A 53 -5.78 5.57 4.36
C PHE A 53 -7.09 6.23 4.81
N ASP A 54 -7.09 6.92 5.95
CA ASP A 54 -8.28 7.62 6.46
C ASP A 54 -8.74 8.76 5.53
N LYS A 55 -7.81 9.52 4.94
CA LYS A 55 -8.15 10.53 3.93
C LYS A 55 -8.84 9.92 2.71
N LEU A 56 -8.33 8.80 2.22
CA LEU A 56 -8.94 8.07 1.09
C LEU A 56 -10.29 7.48 1.45
N LYS A 57 -10.47 6.98 2.67
CA LYS A 57 -11.77 6.49 3.15
C LYS A 57 -12.82 7.59 3.26
N GLN A 58 -12.42 8.79 3.68
CA GLN A 58 -13.33 9.93 3.83
C GLN A 58 -13.67 10.60 2.50
N SER A 59 -12.69 10.76 1.61
CA SER A 59 -12.87 11.49 0.35
C SER A 59 -13.23 10.60 -0.84
N GLY A 60 -12.85 9.32 -0.81
CA GLY A 60 -12.91 8.42 -1.96
C GLY A 60 -12.01 8.83 -3.13
N SER A 61 -11.08 9.77 -2.94
CA SER A 61 -10.38 10.41 -4.06
C SER A 61 -8.90 10.66 -3.82
N ILE A 62 -8.08 10.29 -4.78
CA ILE A 62 -6.64 10.58 -4.82
C ILE A 62 -6.35 12.08 -4.85
N TYR A 63 -7.28 12.90 -5.37
CA TYR A 63 -7.11 14.36 -5.47
C TYR A 63 -7.20 15.08 -4.13
N ALA A 64 -7.66 14.40 -3.08
CA ALA A 64 -7.65 14.92 -1.72
C ALA A 64 -6.27 14.80 -1.05
N LEU A 65 -5.31 14.15 -1.71
CA LEU A 65 -3.98 13.88 -1.18
C LEU A 65 -2.98 14.97 -1.57
N THR A 66 -2.10 15.30 -0.64
CA THR A 66 -0.93 16.15 -0.91
C THR A 66 0.16 15.36 -1.63
N GLU A 67 1.15 16.03 -2.22
CA GLU A 67 2.30 15.34 -2.84
C GLU A 67 3.00 14.37 -1.88
N THR A 68 3.22 14.78 -0.63
CA THR A 68 3.76 13.90 0.40
C THR A 68 2.84 12.72 0.73
N ASP A 69 1.52 12.89 0.66
CA ASP A 69 0.60 11.76 0.82
C ASP A 69 0.67 10.82 -0.39
N LEU A 70 0.89 11.33 -1.61
CA LEU A 70 1.09 10.52 -2.81
C LEU A 70 2.39 9.70 -2.73
N ASP A 71 3.44 10.25 -2.13
CA ASP A 71 4.69 9.50 -1.87
C ASP A 71 4.44 8.34 -0.89
N ILE A 72 3.57 8.55 0.11
CA ILE A 72 3.15 7.49 1.04
C ILE A 72 2.28 6.44 0.32
N VAL A 73 1.40 6.84 -0.60
CA VAL A 73 0.66 5.90 -1.45
C VAL A 73 1.63 5.04 -2.25
N ALA A 74 2.62 5.65 -2.91
CA ALA A 74 3.63 4.92 -3.67
C ALA A 74 4.42 3.95 -2.78
N GLY A 75 4.77 4.37 -1.55
CA GLY A 75 5.37 3.51 -0.53
C GLY A 75 4.52 2.28 -0.22
N GLY A 76 3.25 2.48 0.16
CA GLY A 76 2.37 1.35 0.49
C GLY A 76 2.10 0.39 -0.67
N LEU A 77 2.03 0.90 -1.91
CA LEU A 77 1.92 0.05 -3.10
C LEU A 77 3.17 -0.81 -3.31
N ASN A 78 4.36 -0.24 -3.11
CA ASN A 78 5.62 -0.99 -3.19
C ASN A 78 5.72 -2.04 -2.07
N ASP A 79 5.39 -1.67 -0.84
CA ASP A 79 5.39 -2.60 0.30
C ASP A 79 4.44 -3.79 0.03
N ALA A 80 3.25 -3.55 -0.54
CA ALA A 80 2.33 -4.62 -0.90
C ALA A 80 2.90 -5.55 -1.98
N MET A 81 3.62 -5.02 -2.97
CA MET A 81 4.30 -5.85 -3.98
C MET A 81 5.44 -6.67 -3.38
N GLU A 82 6.23 -6.09 -2.48
CA GLU A 82 7.30 -6.80 -1.75
C GLU A 82 6.72 -7.92 -0.88
N LEU A 83 5.66 -7.65 -0.12
CA LEU A 83 4.95 -8.67 0.66
C LEU A 83 4.45 -9.83 -0.22
N ILE A 84 3.94 -9.55 -1.42
CA ILE A 84 3.55 -10.61 -2.35
C ILE A 84 4.77 -11.40 -2.82
N GLU A 85 5.86 -10.74 -3.20
CA GLU A 85 7.08 -11.41 -3.65
C GLU A 85 7.72 -12.30 -2.58
N GLU A 86 7.66 -11.88 -1.31
CA GLU A 86 8.18 -12.64 -0.17
C GLU A 86 7.31 -13.86 0.19
N ASN A 87 6.01 -13.78 -0.06
CA ASN A 87 5.04 -14.81 0.34
C ASN A 87 4.49 -15.64 -0.83
N LEU A 88 4.93 -15.38 -2.08
CA LEU A 88 4.51 -16.16 -3.24
C LEU A 88 5.18 -17.54 -3.21
N THR A 89 4.36 -18.59 -3.21
CA THR A 89 4.79 -19.98 -3.07
C THR A 89 4.16 -20.87 -4.15
N ASP A 90 4.82 -21.99 -4.46
CA ASP A 90 4.39 -22.94 -5.51
C ASP A 90 3.21 -23.85 -5.08
N ASP A 91 2.70 -23.71 -3.84
CA ASP A 91 1.59 -24.50 -3.30
C ASP A 91 0.20 -23.84 -3.47
N LEU A 92 0.15 -22.66 -4.08
CA LEU A 92 -1.08 -21.98 -4.45
C LEU A 92 -1.76 -22.68 -5.64
N SER A 93 -3.09 -22.66 -5.65
CA SER A 93 -3.85 -23.04 -6.85
C SER A 93 -3.66 -22.00 -7.96
N ASP A 94 -3.94 -22.40 -9.22
CA ASP A 94 -3.86 -21.51 -10.37
C ASP A 94 -4.74 -20.25 -10.18
N GLU A 95 -5.93 -20.41 -9.60
CA GLU A 95 -6.86 -19.31 -9.32
C GLU A 95 -6.30 -18.34 -8.27
N GLU A 96 -5.77 -18.85 -7.15
CA GLU A 96 -5.17 -18.01 -6.10
C GLU A 96 -3.93 -17.26 -6.62
N SER A 97 -3.10 -17.94 -7.43
CA SER A 97 -1.93 -17.34 -8.06
C SER A 97 -2.31 -16.22 -9.03
N GLU A 98 -3.33 -16.44 -9.86
CA GLU A 98 -3.84 -15.42 -10.78
C GLU A 98 -4.38 -14.18 -10.04
N GLU A 99 -5.13 -14.35 -8.95
CA GLU A 99 -5.66 -13.24 -8.15
C GLU A 99 -4.54 -12.42 -7.48
N ILE A 100 -3.56 -13.10 -6.87
CA ILE A 100 -2.41 -12.45 -6.21
C ILE A 100 -1.58 -11.67 -7.22
N LEU A 101 -1.31 -12.27 -8.39
CA LEU A 101 -0.56 -11.60 -9.46
C LEU A 101 -1.35 -10.44 -10.08
N ALA A 102 -2.67 -10.55 -10.21
CA ALA A 102 -3.52 -9.45 -10.65
C ALA A 102 -3.45 -8.26 -9.68
N TYR A 103 -3.52 -8.50 -8.37
CA TYR A 103 -3.37 -7.46 -7.37
C TYR A 103 -1.98 -6.80 -7.44
N LYS A 104 -0.90 -7.59 -7.53
CA LYS A 104 0.46 -7.08 -7.72
C LYS A 104 0.57 -6.18 -8.96
N ASN A 105 -0.01 -6.62 -10.08
CA ASN A 105 0.00 -5.87 -11.34
C ASN A 105 -0.79 -4.55 -11.23
N ASP A 106 -1.93 -4.56 -10.54
CA ASP A 106 -2.69 -3.35 -10.25
C ASP A 106 -1.87 -2.37 -9.39
N CYS A 107 -1.12 -2.85 -8.39
CA CYS A 107 -0.20 -2.03 -7.60
C CYS A 107 0.92 -1.41 -8.46
N GLN A 108 1.58 -2.20 -9.31
CA GLN A 108 2.65 -1.72 -10.19
C GLN A 108 2.16 -0.61 -11.13
N LYS A 109 1.00 -0.83 -11.79
CA LYS A 109 0.37 0.16 -12.65
C LYS A 109 0.16 1.50 -11.92
N LEU A 110 -0.23 1.46 -10.64
CA LEU A 110 -0.48 2.65 -9.85
C LEU A 110 0.80 3.38 -9.46
N VAL A 111 1.86 2.65 -9.11
CA VAL A 111 3.19 3.24 -8.87
C VAL A 111 3.70 3.96 -10.12
N ASP A 112 3.54 3.34 -11.29
CA ASP A 112 3.96 3.94 -12.57
C ASP A 112 3.21 5.25 -12.85
N LEU A 113 1.91 5.31 -12.55
CA LEU A 113 1.10 6.52 -12.70
C LEU A 113 1.52 7.64 -11.73
N LEU A 114 1.99 7.28 -10.54
CA LEU A 114 2.38 8.22 -9.48
C LEU A 114 3.82 8.74 -9.63
N SER A 115 4.65 8.11 -10.47
CA SER A 115 6.08 8.41 -10.62
C SER A 115 6.41 9.47 -11.70
N ILE A 116 5.40 10.12 -12.32
CA ILE A 116 5.51 10.99 -13.52
C ILE A 116 5.40 12.50 -13.26
#